data_AF-A0A6V7Y974-F1
#
_entry.id   AF-A0A6V7Y974-F1
#
_cell.length_a   1.000
_cell.length_b   1.000
_cell.length_c   1.000
_cell.angle_alpha   90.00
_cell.angle_beta   90.00
_cell.angle_gamma   90.00
#
_symmetry.space_group_name_H-M   'P 1'
#
loop_
_entity.id
_entity.type
_entity.pdbx_description
1 polymer ?
#
loop_
_entity_poly.entity_id
_entity_poly.type
_entity_poly.pdbx_seq_one_letter_code
_entity_poly.pdbx_strand_id
1 'polypeptide(L)'
;MVQNNEIAKYGCDLRGGFSSFAVYSRGLTESMIIGNSLSSLLRVVSVAGATPGQYYEKIYDSPIYARVLPKEVNEIEIELRTMDNGRPVPFEFGTVLIVLIFKKVINF
;
A
#
# COMPACT_ATOMS: atom_id res chain seq x y z
N MET A 1 -30.56 -0.23 -4.46
CA MET A 1 -31.23 0.16 -5.73
C MET A 1 -31.56 -1.11 -6.49
N VAL A 2 -32.78 -1.23 -7.01
CA VAL A 2 -33.23 -2.38 -7.82
C VAL A 2 -33.26 -1.93 -9.27
N GLN A 3 -32.62 -2.69 -10.14
CA GLN A 3 -32.73 -2.54 -11.60
C GLN A 3 -33.05 -3.93 -12.17
N ASN A 4 -34.03 -4.02 -13.07
CA ASN A 4 -34.47 -5.28 -13.70
C ASN A 4 -34.86 -6.41 -12.73
N ASN A 5 -35.56 -6.10 -11.62
CA ASN A 5 -35.99 -7.09 -10.61
C ASN A 5 -34.86 -7.91 -9.96
N GLU A 6 -33.60 -7.53 -10.15
CA GLU A 6 -32.47 -8.14 -9.47
C GLU A 6 -32.01 -7.25 -8.31
N ILE A 7 -31.86 -7.87 -7.14
CA ILE A 7 -31.25 -7.23 -5.99
C ILE A 7 -29.73 -7.22 -6.23
N ALA A 8 -29.14 -6.03 -6.23
CA ALA A 8 -27.69 -5.88 -6.36
C ALA A 8 -26.98 -6.76 -5.31
N LYS A 9 -26.20 -7.75 -5.77
CA LYS A 9 -25.45 -8.68 -4.91
C LYS A 9 -24.41 -7.99 -4.04
N TYR A 10 -23.97 -6.80 -4.42
CA TYR A 10 -22.96 -6.03 -3.73
C TYR A 10 -23.59 -4.71 -3.27
N GLY A 11 -23.46 -4.40 -1.98
CA GLY A 11 -23.91 -3.12 -1.43
C GLY A 11 -23.19 -1.95 -2.10
N CYS A 12 -23.87 -0.80 -2.21
CA CYS A 12 -23.23 0.44 -2.61
C CYS A 12 -22.11 0.74 -1.61
N ASP A 13 -20.88 0.93 -2.09
CA ASP A 13 -19.79 1.42 -1.26
C ASP A 13 -20.05 2.88 -0.89
N LEU A 14 -20.77 3.06 0.22
CA LEU A 14 -21.09 4.37 0.79
C LEU A 14 -19.86 5.08 1.37
N ARG A 15 -18.68 4.45 1.37
CA ARG A 15 -17.47 5.04 1.93
C ARG A 15 -16.85 6.08 1.00
N GLY A 16 -17.19 6.06 -0.29
CA GLY A 16 -16.68 7.01 -1.30
C GLY A 16 -15.15 7.15 -1.33
N GLY A 17 -14.42 6.22 -0.71
CA GLY A 17 -13.18 6.56 -0.04
C GLY A 17 -12.27 5.35 0.11
N PHE A 18 -11.17 5.40 -0.65
CA PHE A 18 -9.86 4.84 -0.37
C PHE A 18 -9.81 3.74 0.71
N SER A 19 -10.04 2.50 0.30
CA SER A 19 -10.02 1.31 1.17
C SER A 19 -8.61 0.72 1.36
N SER A 20 -7.66 1.12 0.52
CA SER A 20 -6.28 0.65 0.57
C SER A 20 -5.34 1.52 -0.28
N PHE A 21 -4.06 1.54 0.08
CA PHE A 21 -2.98 2.04 -0.75
C PHE A 21 -1.87 1.03 -0.94
N ALA A 22 -1.18 1.19 -2.07
CA ALA A 22 0.08 0.56 -2.35
C ALA A 22 1.24 1.45 -1.90
N VAL A 23 2.23 0.83 -1.25
CA VAL A 23 3.49 1.44 -0.80
C VAL A 23 4.60 1.01 -1.73
N TYR A 24 5.15 1.95 -2.50
CA TYR A 24 6.26 1.71 -3.42
C TYR A 24 7.57 2.27 -2.86
N SER A 25 8.68 1.61 -3.19
CA SER A 25 10.03 2.09 -2.89
C SER A 25 10.80 2.28 -4.17
N ARG A 26 10.91 3.51 -4.65
CA ARG A 26 11.52 3.76 -5.96
C ARG A 26 13.02 3.57 -5.87
N GLY A 27 13.57 2.64 -6.66
CA GLY A 27 15.01 2.39 -6.75
C GLY A 27 15.66 1.69 -5.54
N LEU A 28 14.91 1.42 -4.47
CA LEU A 28 15.42 0.73 -3.28
C LEU A 28 15.48 -0.80 -3.46
N THR A 29 14.45 -1.37 -4.07
CA THR A 29 14.26 -2.83 -4.17
C THR A 29 14.19 -3.30 -5.61
N GLU A 30 14.48 -4.58 -5.82
CA GLU A 30 14.23 -5.22 -7.11
C GLU A 30 12.74 -5.17 -7.48
N SER A 31 12.43 -4.92 -8.74
CA SER A 31 11.05 -4.91 -9.20
C SER A 31 10.48 -6.33 -9.16
N MET A 32 9.30 -6.47 -8.59
CA MET A 32 8.57 -7.73 -8.51
C MET A 32 7.40 -7.72 -9.49
N ILE A 33 7.02 -8.88 -10.01
CA ILE A 33 5.81 -9.03 -10.82
C ILE A 33 4.60 -8.95 -9.89
N ILE A 34 3.75 -7.96 -10.10
CA ILE A 34 2.51 -7.73 -9.37
C ILE A 34 1.38 -7.69 -10.39
N GLY A 35 0.60 -8.77 -10.46
CA GLY A 35 -0.43 -8.94 -11.49
C GLY A 35 0.19 -8.89 -12.89
N ASN A 36 -0.14 -7.85 -13.66
CA ASN A 36 0.37 -7.58 -15.00
C ASN A 36 1.43 -6.47 -15.06
N SER A 37 1.98 -6.04 -13.92
CA SER A 37 2.97 -4.96 -13.84
C SER A 37 4.27 -5.43 -13.17
N LEU A 38 5.38 -4.80 -13.53
CA LEU A 38 6.67 -4.98 -12.89
C LEU A 38 6.96 -3.73 -12.03
N SER A 39 6.98 -3.87 -10.71
CA SER A 39 7.10 -2.70 -9.81
C SER A 39 7.76 -3.03 -8.47
N SER A 40 8.37 -2.03 -7.83
CA SER A 40 9.01 -2.14 -6.52
C SER A 40 8.02 -1.91 -5.37
N LEU A 41 6.89 -2.64 -5.41
CA LEU A 41 5.86 -2.61 -4.38
C LEU A 41 6.35 -3.31 -3.11
N LEU A 42 6.36 -2.59 -2.00
CA LEU A 42 6.67 -3.16 -0.70
C LEU A 42 5.46 -3.84 -0.07
N ARG A 43 4.29 -3.19 -0.12
CA ARG A 43 3.06 -3.71 0.50
C ARG A 43 1.82 -2.97 0.02
N VAL A 44 0.68 -3.67 0.04
CA VAL A 44 -0.65 -3.05 0.02
C VAL A 44 -1.17 -2.98 1.45
N VAL A 45 -1.54 -1.79 1.90
CA VAL A 45 -2.07 -1.52 3.23
C VAL A 45 -3.56 -1.22 3.11
N SER A 46 -4.39 -2.03 3.77
CA SER A 46 -5.82 -1.72 3.91
C SER A 46 -6.01 -0.58 4.90
N VAL A 47 -6.80 0.40 4.54
CA VAL A 47 -7.23 1.48 5.43
C VAL A 47 -8.59 1.12 5.99
N ALA A 48 -8.71 1.09 7.31
CA ALA A 48 -9.99 1.03 7.99
C ALA A 48 -10.03 2.14 9.05
N GLY A 49 -11.22 2.70 9.27
CA GLY A 49 -11.39 3.92 10.06
C GLY A 49 -11.82 5.07 9.17
N ALA A 50 -13.13 5.20 8.99
CA ALA A 50 -13.74 6.33 8.28
C ALA A 50 -13.90 7.57 9.17
N THR A 51 -13.49 7.48 10.45
CA THR A 51 -13.74 8.52 11.45
C THR A 51 -12.44 9.27 11.75
N PRO A 52 -12.39 10.59 11.47
CA PRO A 52 -11.25 11.42 11.86
C PRO A 52 -10.91 11.27 13.35
N GLY A 53 -9.61 11.13 13.66
CA GLY A 53 -9.10 11.01 15.03
C GLY A 53 -8.96 9.58 15.56
N GLN A 54 -9.35 8.55 14.82
CA GLN A 54 -9.06 7.15 15.18
C GLN A 54 -7.66 6.74 14.71
N TYR A 55 -6.88 6.13 15.60
CA TYR A 55 -5.61 5.50 15.26
C TYR A 55 -5.88 4.11 14.70
N TYR A 56 -5.40 3.84 13.49
CA TYR A 56 -5.51 2.52 12.88
C TYR A 56 -4.13 1.90 12.72
N GLU A 57 -3.86 0.88 13.54
CA GLU A 57 -2.64 0.08 13.46
C GLU A 57 -2.96 -1.27 12.83
N LYS A 58 -2.22 -1.63 11.78
CA LYS A 58 -2.32 -2.96 11.16
C LYS A 58 -0.98 -3.67 11.25
N ILE A 59 -0.93 -4.66 12.14
CA ILE A 59 0.21 -5.55 12.31
C ILE A 59 0.09 -6.69 11.29
N TYR A 60 1.21 -7.03 10.66
CA TYR A 60 1.28 -8.11 9.68
C TYR A 60 2.28 -9.15 10.17
N ASP A 61 1.82 -10.36 10.46
CA ASP A 61 2.61 -11.42 11.10
C ASP A 61 3.72 -12.00 10.19
N SER A 62 3.58 -11.83 8.88
CA SER A 62 4.58 -12.28 7.89
C SER A 62 5.16 -11.09 7.11
N PRO A 63 6.37 -10.60 7.45
CA PRO A 63 7.05 -9.58 6.68
C PRO A 63 7.54 -10.15 5.34
N ILE A 64 7.25 -9.45 4.25
CA ILE A 64 7.81 -9.75 2.93
C ILE A 64 9.12 -8.98 2.82
N TYR A 65 10.20 -9.68 2.47
CA TYR A 65 11.51 -9.07 2.21
C TYR A 65 11.79 -9.08 0.72
N ALA A 66 12.17 -7.93 0.19
CA ALA A 66 12.68 -7.77 -1.17
C ALA A 66 14.17 -7.43 -1.13
N ARG A 67 14.92 -7.83 -2.16
CA ARG A 67 16.35 -7.54 -2.22
C ARG A 67 16.57 -6.03 -2.38
N VAL A 68 17.40 -5.47 -1.50
CA VAL A 68 17.86 -4.09 -1.62
C VAL A 68 18.96 -4.03 -2.69
N LEU A 69 18.81 -3.14 -3.67
CA LEU A 69 19.73 -3.01 -4.79
C LEU A 69 20.91 -2.08 -4.51
N PRO A 70 20.70 -0.87 -3.94
CA PRO A 70 21.81 0.06 -3.74
C PRO A 70 22.75 -0.43 -2.64
N LYS A 71 24.06 -0.24 -2.85
CA LYS A 71 25.07 -0.50 -1.81
C LYS A 71 25.10 0.59 -0.75
N GLU A 72 24.84 1.82 -1.16
CA GLU A 72 24.77 3.02 -0.33
C GLU A 72 23.50 3.79 -0.69
N VAL A 73 22.83 4.35 0.32
CA VAL A 73 21.57 5.08 0.17
C VAL A 73 21.65 6.34 1.01
N ASN A 74 21.57 7.51 0.35
CA ASN A 74 21.50 8.80 1.03
C ASN A 74 20.05 9.19 1.33
N GLU A 75 19.12 8.79 0.47
CA GLU A 75 17.70 9.13 0.55
C GLU A 75 16.86 7.94 0.09
N ILE A 76 15.75 7.69 0.81
CA ILE A 76 14.76 6.67 0.46
C ILE A 76 13.47 7.37 0.08
N GLU A 77 13.08 7.25 -1.19
CA GLU A 77 11.80 7.75 -1.68
C GLU A 77 10.73 6.67 -1.53
N ILE A 78 9.67 7.00 -0.78
CA ILE A 78 8.48 6.17 -0.64
C ILE A 78 7.30 6.86 -1.32
N GLU A 79 6.65 6.14 -2.22
CA GLU A 79 5.45 6.63 -2.90
C GLU A 79 4.23 5.85 -2.44
N LEU A 80 3.18 6.57 -2.06
CA LEU A 80 1.90 6.00 -1.69
C LEU A 80 0.91 6.25 -2.82
N ARG A 81 0.34 5.18 -3.39
CA ARG A 81 -0.66 5.27 -4.45
C ARG A 81 -1.97 4.59 -4.08
N THR A 82 -3.08 5.15 -4.54
CA THR A 82 -4.40 4.55 -4.41
C THR A 82 -4.52 3.29 -5.27
N MET A 83 -5.23 2.29 -4.77
CA MET A 83 -5.40 1.01 -5.48
C MET A 83 -6.44 1.06 -6.61
N ASP A 84 -7.35 2.04 -6.58
CA ASP A 84 -8.45 2.19 -7.54
C ASP A 84 -8.00 2.73 -8.90
N ASN A 85 -7.05 3.66 -8.91
CA ASN A 85 -6.60 4.35 -10.13
C ASN A 85 -5.10 4.69 -10.14
N GLY A 86 -4.34 4.26 -9.13
CA GLY A 86 -2.89 4.46 -9.07
C GLY A 86 -2.45 5.90 -8.84
N ARG A 87 -3.35 6.81 -8.46
CA ARG A 87 -3.00 8.21 -8.18
C ARG A 87 -2.24 8.32 -6.85
N PRO A 88 -1.40 9.34 -6.65
CA PRO A 88 -0.83 9.63 -5.35
C PRO A 88 -1.92 9.77 -4.29
N VAL A 89 -1.67 9.24 -3.10
CA VAL A 89 -2.59 9.37 -1.97
C VAL A 89 -2.67 10.86 -1.57
N PRO A 90 -3.86 11.47 -1.55
CA PRO A 90 -4.02 12.88 -1.17
C PRO A 90 -3.88 13.01 0.36
N PHE A 91 -2.68 13.38 0.83
CA PHE A 91 -2.45 13.72 2.22
C PHE A 91 -2.93 15.14 2.53
N GLU A 92 -4.24 15.31 2.66
CA GLU A 92 -4.82 16.59 3.11
C GLU A 92 -4.70 16.75 4.64
N PHE A 93 -4.76 15.63 5.39
CA PHE A 93 -4.64 15.61 6.85
C PHE A 93 -4.13 14.25 7.35
N GLY A 94 -3.53 14.22 8.55
CA GLY A 94 -3.03 13.00 9.21
C GLY A 94 -1.51 12.89 9.26
N THR A 95 -1.01 11.82 9.87
CA THR A 95 0.43 11.50 9.98
C THR A 95 0.67 10.08 9.53
N VAL A 96 1.68 9.86 8.68
CA VAL A 96 2.12 8.52 8.28
C VAL A 96 3.46 8.23 8.92
N LEU A 97 3.52 7.10 9.62
CA LEU A 97 4.78 6.53 10.09
C LEU A 97 5.10 5.30 9.25
N ILE A 98 6.26 5.28 8.61
CA ILE A 98 6.74 4.14 7.83
C ILE A 98 7.98 3.57 8.52
N VAL A 99 7.94 2.27 8.82
CA VAL A 99 9.06 1.55 9.41
C VAL A 99 9.59 0.54 8.39
N LEU A 100 10.84 0.74 7.95
CA LEU A 100 11.53 -0.18 7.05
C LEU A 100 12.47 -1.08 7.85
N ILE A 101 12.39 -2.39 7.62
CA ILE A 101 13.22 -3.39 8.31
C ILE A 101 14.23 -3.97 7.32
N PHE A 102 15.51 -3.75 7.58
CA PHE A 102 16.62 -4.27 6.77
C PHE A 102 17.22 -5.51 7.44
N LYS A 103 17.33 -6.61 6.69
CA LYS A 103 18.04 -7.82 7.12
C LYS A 103 19.23 -8.07 6.22
N LYS A 104 20.38 -8.38 6.82
CA LYS A 104 21.56 -8.80 6.07
C LYS A 104 21.26 -10.16 5.41
N VAL A 105 21.38 -10.22 4.09
CA VAL A 105 21.30 -11.50 3.38
C VAL A 105 22.60 -12.26 3.62
N ILE A 106 22.48 -13.47 4.17
CA ILE A 106 23.60 -14.41 4.26
C ILE A 106 23.58 -15.22 2.96
N ASN A 107 24.47 -14.89 2.03
CA ASN A 107 24.71 -15.74 0.87
C ASN A 107 25.67 -16.85 1.30
N PHE A 108 25.24 -18.10 1.15
CA PHE A 108 26.09 -19.29 1.29
C PHE A 108 26.79 -19.60 -0.04
#